data_AF-A0A965V2H8-F1
#
_entry.id   AF-A0A965V2H8-F1
#
_cell.length_a   1.000
_cell.length_b   1.000
_cell.length_c   1.000
_cell.angle_alpha   90.00
_cell.angle_beta   90.00
_cell.angle_gamma   90.00
#
_symmetry.space_group_name_H-M   'P 1'
#
loop_
_entity.id
_entity.type
_entity.pdbx_description
1 polymer ?
#
loop_
_entity_poly.entity_id
_entity_poly.type
_entity_poly.pdbx_seq_one_letter_code
_entity_poly.pdbx_strand_id
1 'polypeptide(L)'
;MASMNDSTKKKKDDSADLSDRKVLKRSLDDSVQQKSLQSELAEMTAYWGEAVQQLKGEQFASLEDAIKRVVELAANKIGNIAADSETRQFMYEMLISSEEVVDILRTSLDIQSP
;
A
#
# COMPACT_ATOMS: atom_id res chain seq x y z
N MET A 1 -14.05 -58.67 -47.18
CA MET A 1 -14.95 -57.65 -46.59
C MET A 1 -14.20 -57.07 -45.38
N ALA A 2 -13.85 -55.81 -45.18
CA ALA A 2 -13.95 -54.48 -45.80
C ALA A 2 -12.59 -53.76 -45.51
N SER A 3 -11.92 -53.01 -46.38
CA SER A 3 -12.12 -51.62 -46.84
C SER A 3 -12.11 -50.51 -45.75
N MET A 4 -11.41 -49.41 -46.10
CA MET A 4 -11.47 -48.00 -45.60
C MET A 4 -10.45 -47.58 -44.51
N ASN A 5 -9.40 -46.80 -44.85
CA ASN A 5 -9.27 -45.32 -45.04
C ASN A 5 -8.87 -44.62 -43.72
N ASP A 6 -7.68 -44.02 -43.58
CA ASP A 6 -7.20 -42.70 -44.08
C ASP A 6 -7.25 -41.62 -42.97
N SER A 7 -6.37 -40.62 -43.07
CA SER A 7 -6.30 -39.36 -42.30
C SER A 7 -5.65 -39.44 -40.90
N THR A 8 -4.73 -38.58 -40.45
CA THR A 8 -4.26 -37.28 -40.94
C THR A 8 -2.95 -36.91 -40.23
N LYS A 9 -2.06 -36.28 -40.99
CA LYS A 9 -0.84 -35.59 -40.57
C LYS A 9 -1.18 -34.41 -39.63
N LYS A 10 -0.85 -34.51 -38.34
CA LYS A 10 -0.83 -33.33 -37.45
C LYS A 10 0.59 -32.82 -37.27
N LYS A 11 0.87 -31.69 -37.93
CA LYS A 11 1.96 -30.78 -37.58
C LYS A 11 1.73 -30.32 -36.13
N LYS A 12 2.70 -30.50 -35.25
CA LYS A 12 2.76 -29.76 -33.99
C LYS A 12 3.28 -28.37 -34.35
N ASP A 13 2.35 -27.43 -34.40
CA ASP A 13 2.61 -26.01 -34.38
C ASP A 13 3.12 -25.69 -32.98
N ASP A 14 4.43 -25.48 -32.82
CA ASP A 14 5.03 -24.97 -31.58
C ASP A 14 4.83 -23.45 -31.56
N SER A 15 3.56 -23.04 -31.45
CA SER A 15 3.18 -21.68 -31.14
C SER A 15 3.48 -21.46 -29.66
N ALA A 16 4.73 -21.11 -29.35
CA ALA A 16 5.11 -20.61 -28.03
C ALA A 16 4.27 -19.35 -27.75
N ASP A 17 3.26 -19.52 -26.91
CA ASP A 17 2.29 -18.52 -26.50
C ASP A 17 3.01 -17.30 -25.91
N LEU A 18 3.01 -16.20 -26.66
CA LEU A 18 3.58 -14.91 -26.24
C LEU A 18 2.69 -14.20 -25.19
N SER A 19 1.58 -14.80 -24.77
CA SER A 19 0.64 -14.22 -23.80
C SER A 19 1.08 -14.49 -22.36
N ASP A 20 1.65 -15.66 -22.06
CA ASP A 20 2.18 -16.00 -20.73
C ASP A 20 3.27 -15.02 -20.25
N ARG A 21 4.10 -14.53 -21.18
CA ARG A 21 5.20 -13.61 -20.85
C ARG A 21 4.73 -12.20 -20.49
N LYS A 22 3.51 -11.81 -20.89
CA LYS A 22 2.91 -10.51 -20.53
C LYS A 22 2.25 -10.54 -19.16
N VAL A 23 1.62 -11.66 -18.79
CA VAL A 23 0.93 -11.79 -17.49
C VAL A 23 1.93 -11.85 -16.34
N LEU A 24 3.03 -12.62 -16.51
CA LEU A 24 4.10 -12.71 -15.51
C LEU A 24 4.77 -11.36 -15.21
N LYS A 25 4.97 -10.51 -16.23
CA LYS A 25 5.51 -9.15 -16.02
C LYS A 25 4.57 -8.28 -15.20
N ARG A 26 3.26 -8.32 -15.49
CA ARG A 26 2.28 -7.51 -14.76
C ARG A 26 2.17 -7.94 -13.29
N SER A 27 2.23 -9.24 -12.99
CA SER A 27 2.21 -9.75 -11.60
C SER A 27 3.51 -9.47 -10.83
N LEU A 28 4.65 -9.43 -11.52
CA LEU A 28 5.94 -9.06 -10.92
C LEU A 28 6.02 -7.55 -10.63
N ASP A 29 5.55 -6.69 -11.54
CA ASP A 29 5.46 -5.25 -11.30
C ASP A 29 4.53 -4.93 -10.10
N ASP A 30 3.37 -5.58 -10.02
CA ASP A 30 2.44 -5.46 -8.87
C ASP A 30 3.11 -5.89 -7.55
N SER A 31 3.79 -7.04 -7.53
CA SER A 31 4.47 -7.54 -6.32
C SER A 31 5.70 -6.71 -5.90
N VAL A 32 6.43 -6.14 -6.86
CA VAL A 32 7.58 -5.27 -6.58
C VAL A 32 7.12 -3.92 -6.06
N GLN A 33 6.08 -3.33 -6.65
CA GLN A 33 5.45 -2.10 -6.13
C GLN A 33 4.86 -2.32 -4.73
N GLN A 34 4.18 -3.45 -4.50
CA GLN A 34 3.60 -3.77 -3.20
C GLN A 34 4.66 -3.99 -2.11
N LYS A 35 5.82 -4.59 -2.44
CA LYS A 35 6.96 -4.69 -1.52
C LYS A 35 7.66 -3.36 -1.24
N SER A 36 7.76 -2.50 -2.26
CA SER A 36 8.29 -1.13 -2.09
C SER A 36 7.39 -0.36 -1.13
N LEU A 37 6.08 -0.34 -1.41
CA LEU A 37 5.08 0.30 -0.56
C LEU A 37 5.10 -0.25 0.86
N GLN A 38 5.20 -1.57 1.06
CA GLN A 38 5.32 -2.14 2.41
C GLN A 38 6.58 -1.71 3.16
N SER A 39 7.73 -1.59 2.48
CA SER A 39 8.96 -1.10 3.12
C SER A 39 8.86 0.38 3.46
N GLU A 40 8.37 1.18 2.52
CA GLU A 40 8.11 2.61 2.68
C GLU A 40 7.09 2.85 3.82
N LEU A 41 6.08 1.98 3.93
CA LEU A 41 5.14 1.98 5.04
C LEU A 41 5.82 1.69 6.38
N ALA A 42 6.62 0.63 6.46
CA ALA A 42 7.30 0.23 7.69
C ALA A 42 8.31 1.28 8.17
N GLU A 43 9.01 1.94 7.24
CA GLU A 43 9.86 3.08 7.56
C GLU A 43 9.03 4.24 8.10
N MET A 44 7.87 4.52 7.49
CA MET A 44 7.02 5.64 7.92
C MET A 44 6.36 5.38 9.27
N THR A 45 5.96 4.14 9.55
CA THR A 45 5.39 3.77 10.86
C THR A 45 6.40 3.93 11.98
N ALA A 46 7.69 3.77 11.71
CA ALA A 46 8.75 4.05 12.67
C ALA A 46 8.81 5.54 13.08
N TYR A 47 8.39 6.46 12.20
CA TYR A 47 8.35 7.90 12.48
C TYR A 47 7.06 8.38 13.15
N TRP A 48 6.05 7.52 13.33
CA TRP A 48 4.80 7.92 13.96
C TRP A 48 4.99 8.41 15.39
N GLY A 49 5.77 7.68 16.19
CA GLY A 49 6.07 8.09 17.56
C GLY A 49 6.69 9.50 17.60
N GLU A 50 7.60 9.80 16.68
CA GLU A 50 8.23 11.11 16.57
C GLU A 50 7.23 12.20 16.13
N ALA A 51 6.40 11.91 15.13
CA ALA A 51 5.36 12.83 14.67
C ALA A 51 4.37 13.17 15.80
N VAL A 52 3.95 12.18 16.59
CA VAL A 52 3.08 12.40 17.75
C VAL A 52 3.74 13.26 18.80
N GLN A 53 5.03 13.07 19.09
CA GLN A 53 5.76 13.93 20.03
C GLN A 53 5.86 15.38 19.53
N GLN A 54 6.03 15.60 18.23
CA GLN A 54 6.09 16.95 17.65
C GLN A 54 4.75 17.69 17.74
N LEU A 55 3.64 16.97 17.63
CA LEU A 55 2.29 17.53 17.70
C LEU A 55 1.77 17.69 19.15
N LYS A 56 2.53 17.27 20.16
CA LYS A 56 2.13 17.44 21.56
C LYS A 56 1.99 18.92 21.90
N GLY A 57 0.82 19.30 22.40
CA GLY A 57 0.49 20.68 22.76
C GLY A 57 -0.06 21.51 21.61
N GLU A 58 -0.13 20.96 20.39
CA GLU A 58 -0.98 21.53 19.34
C GLU A 58 -2.46 21.25 19.65
N GLN A 59 -3.33 22.21 19.34
CA GLN A 59 -4.76 22.02 19.44
C GLN A 59 -5.32 21.57 18.08
N PHE A 60 -5.98 20.42 18.08
CA PHE A 60 -6.65 19.89 16.90
C PHE A 60 -8.16 20.07 17.02
N ALA A 61 -8.81 20.45 15.91
CA ALA A 61 -10.26 20.55 15.85
C ALA A 61 -10.95 19.17 15.87
N SER A 62 -10.25 18.13 15.42
CA SER A 62 -10.74 16.76 15.39
C SER A 62 -9.61 15.75 15.45
N LEU A 63 -9.93 14.51 15.82
CA LEU A 63 -8.99 13.39 15.73
C LEU A 63 -8.52 13.17 14.28
N GLU A 64 -9.39 13.33 13.30
CA GLU A 64 -9.04 13.16 11.89
C GLU A 64 -7.96 14.15 11.44
N ASP A 65 -8.05 15.41 11.88
CA ASP A 65 -7.04 16.42 11.57
C ASP A 65 -5.69 16.09 12.21
N ALA A 66 -5.71 15.56 13.43
CA ALA A 66 -4.50 15.09 14.10
C ALA A 66 -3.86 13.91 13.37
N ILE A 67 -4.64 12.91 12.96
CA ILE A 67 -4.14 11.75 12.19
C ILE A 67 -3.55 12.23 10.86
N LYS A 68 -4.24 13.12 10.14
CA LYS A 68 -3.72 13.71 8.89
C LYS A 68 -2.38 14.42 9.12
N ARG A 69 -2.21 15.13 10.23
CA ARG A 69 -0.93 15.76 10.58
C ARG A 69 0.17 14.78 10.95
N VAL A 70 -0.14 13.71 11.66
CA VAL A 70 0.81 12.62 11.93
C VAL A 70 1.29 11.99 10.62
N VAL A 71 0.36 11.68 9.71
CA VAL A 71 0.67 11.13 8.38
C VAL A 71 1.53 12.10 7.58
N GLU A 72 1.20 13.39 7.57
CA GLU A 72 1.97 14.40 6.84
C GLU A 72 3.40 14.54 7.38
N LEU A 73 3.57 14.60 8.70
CA LEU A 73 4.91 14.69 9.30
C LEU A 73 5.75 13.44 9.05
N ALA A 74 5.15 12.25 9.20
CA ALA A 74 5.85 10.99 8.94
C ALA A 74 6.18 10.83 7.45
N ALA A 75 5.28 11.21 6.55
CA ALA A 75 5.53 11.21 5.11
C ALA A 75 6.61 12.24 4.71
N ASN A 76 6.63 13.43 5.34
CA ASN A 76 7.66 14.43 5.08
C ASN A 76 9.07 13.98 5.51
N LYS A 77 9.18 13.08 6.49
CA LYS A 77 10.46 12.48 6.89
C LYS A 77 11.00 11.53 5.84
N ILE A 78 10.12 10.84 5.12
CA ILE A 78 10.47 9.97 4.01
C ILE A 78 10.18 10.75 2.73
N GLY A 79 11.11 11.62 2.34
CA GLY A 79 10.91 12.60 1.26
C GLY A 79 10.40 12.03 -0.09
N ASN A 80 10.47 10.72 -0.29
CA ASN A 80 9.87 10.01 -1.43
C ASN A 80 8.34 9.85 -1.32
N ILE A 81 7.80 9.68 -0.10
CA ILE A 81 6.37 9.48 0.22
C ILE A 81 5.62 10.81 0.36
N ALA A 82 6.32 11.90 0.70
CA ALA A 82 5.73 13.23 0.85
C ALA A 82 4.92 13.69 -0.40
N ALA A 83 5.34 13.25 -1.59
CA ALA A 83 4.70 13.60 -2.86
C ALA A 83 3.56 12.65 -3.27
N ASP A 84 3.51 11.43 -2.73
CA ASP A 84 2.56 10.41 -3.15
C ASP A 84 1.26 10.51 -2.34
N SER A 85 0.17 10.94 -2.98
CA SER A 85 -1.13 11.12 -2.31
C SER A 85 -1.81 9.79 -1.97
N GLU A 86 -1.60 8.74 -2.77
CA GLU A 86 -2.22 7.44 -2.58
C GLU A 86 -1.64 6.72 -1.37
N THR A 87 -0.32 6.75 -1.22
CA THR A 87 0.40 6.20 -0.06
C THR A 87 -0.01 6.94 1.21
N ARG A 88 -0.13 8.28 1.17
CA ARG A 88 -0.63 9.06 2.33
C ARG A 88 -2.07 8.72 2.68
N GLN A 89 -2.95 8.55 1.70
CA GLN A 89 -4.34 8.16 1.96
C GLN A 89 -4.41 6.75 2.55
N PHE A 90 -3.70 5.79 1.97
CA PHE A 90 -3.63 4.42 2.50
C PHE A 90 -3.13 4.38 3.95
N MET A 91 -2.15 5.24 4.27
CA MET A 91 -1.63 5.39 5.63
C MET A 91 -2.64 5.97 6.61
N TYR A 92 -3.36 7.01 6.20
CA TYR A 92 -4.46 7.55 6.99
C TYR A 92 -5.52 6.48 7.27
N GLU A 93 -5.94 5.72 6.25
CA GLU A 93 -6.93 4.65 6.38
C GLU A 93 -6.46 3.56 7.34
N MET A 94 -5.17 3.18 7.28
CA MET A 94 -4.61 2.18 8.19
C MET A 94 -4.60 2.67 9.65
N LEU A 95 -4.28 3.95 9.88
CA LEU A 95 -4.25 4.53 11.22
C LEU A 95 -5.66 4.64 11.82
N ILE A 96 -6.63 5.12 11.06
CA ILE A 96 -8.02 5.25 11.55
C ILE A 96 -8.72 3.89 11.69
N SER A 97 -8.27 2.87 10.96
CA SER A 97 -8.77 1.49 11.09
C SER A 97 -8.25 0.77 12.34
N SER A 98 -7.22 1.30 13.02
CA SER A 98 -6.66 0.71 14.23
C SER A 98 -7.11 1.47 15.47
N GLU A 99 -8.07 0.89 16.21
CA GLU A 99 -8.64 1.47 17.43
C GLU A 99 -7.55 1.77 18.48
N GLU A 100 -6.58 0.84 18.66
CA GLU A 100 -5.45 1.04 19.58
C GLU A 100 -4.62 2.28 19.22
N VAL A 101 -4.33 2.48 17.94
CA VAL A 101 -3.53 3.62 17.49
C VAL A 101 -4.32 4.92 17.64
N VAL A 102 -5.62 4.88 17.35
CA VAL A 102 -6.53 6.00 17.59
C VAL A 102 -6.56 6.40 19.07
N ASP A 103 -6.67 5.45 19.99
CA ASP A 103 -6.66 5.70 21.43
C ASP A 103 -5.34 6.28 21.92
N ILE A 104 -4.22 5.76 21.41
CA ILE A 104 -2.88 6.30 21.68
C ILE A 104 -2.78 7.75 21.20
N LEU A 105 -3.26 8.06 20.00
CA LEU A 105 -3.23 9.40 19.44
C LEU A 105 -4.10 10.37 20.23
N ARG A 106 -5.32 9.97 20.58
CA ARG A 106 -6.22 10.77 21.44
C ARG A 106 -5.58 11.10 22.77
N THR A 107 -5.04 10.09 23.45
CA THR A 107 -4.41 10.25 24.76
C THR A 107 -3.13 11.09 24.67
N SER A 108 -2.30 10.84 23.64
CA SER A 108 -1.00 11.50 23.51
C SER A 108 -1.12 12.96 23.10
N LEU A 109 -2.15 13.32 22.33
CA LEU A 109 -2.38 14.67 21.82
C LEU A 109 -3.44 15.43 22.64
N ASP A 110 -3.90 14.86 23.76
CA ASP A 110 -4.94 15.43 24.63
C ASP A 110 -6.21 15.87 23.87
N ILE A 111 -6.58 15.10 22.84
CA ILE A 111 -7.74 15.41 22.01
C ILE A 111 -8.98 14.95 22.77
N GLN A 112 -9.61 15.91 23.46
CA GLN A 112 -10.89 15.68 24.09
C GLN A 112 -11.94 15.48 22.99
N SER A 113 -12.50 14.26 22.92
CA SER A 113 -13.64 14.00 22.05
C SER A 113 -14.75 15.01 22.34
N PRO A 114 -15.40 15.61 21.32
CA PRO A 114 -16.73 16.19 21.52
C PRO A 114 -17.75 15.10 21.90
#